data_AF-A0A5R8VI12-F1
#
_entry.id   AF-A0A5R8VI12-F1
#
_cell.length_a   1.000
_cell.length_b   1.000
_cell.length_c   1.000
_cell.angle_alpha   90.00
_cell.angle_beta   90.00
_cell.angle_gamma   90.00
#
_symmetry.space_group_name_H-M   'P 1'
#
loop_
_entity.id
_entity.type
_entity.pdbx_description
1 polymer ?
#
loop_
_entity_poly.entity_id
_entity_poly.type
_entity_poly.pdbx_seq_one_letter_code
_entity_poly.pdbx_strand_id
1 'polypeptide(L)'
;MSTWDSATSSFPLCRQRTSPGWAPWWSTAATPGEESFSSSDATLDAVFKLLRDSALYGVQEQFVDKPTREKGQFLAEAVSISYATMSLFWEHADTAQALREVGWSAVRYWTCGEDKGRCNAVYPNGDGKRDIPDFSFMIPEWAEEYHLRTGDLALLRELLPHLCSTADYALRYIPAEGPTAGLVTTLGGGSGPYLHGIVDWPEPGRFGYDMECAAKTTVNVQAYSALMATVRLCGLAGEEEAAIRYASSARWLADAIRARLRVDGVMVDGLHADGTPSAHASQHATSFPLSLGITAPDLASVDARRVAAMGMQQGPLTVHGLVRALLSQGRRHRRGPPARRQLRRDFRA
;
A
#
# COMPACT_ATOMS: atom_id res chain seq x y z
N MET A 1 -17.03 44.40 -28.88
CA MET A 1 -18.29 44.03 -28.19
C MET A 1 -18.34 42.51 -28.21
N SER A 2 -18.17 41.74 -27.15
CA SER A 2 -18.28 41.97 -25.71
C SER A 2 -17.19 41.15 -24.99
N THR A 3 -16.68 41.72 -23.91
CA THR A 3 -15.72 41.21 -22.94
C THR A 3 -16.41 40.28 -21.95
N TRP A 4 -15.77 39.16 -21.56
CA TRP A 4 -16.04 38.48 -20.30
C TRP A 4 -14.76 37.94 -19.68
N ASP A 5 -14.72 38.12 -18.37
CA ASP A 5 -13.54 38.29 -17.52
C ASP A 5 -12.86 36.98 -17.05
N SER A 6 -11.59 37.18 -16.76
CA SER A 6 -10.68 36.39 -15.96
C SER A 6 -11.18 36.07 -14.55
N ALA A 7 -10.97 34.83 -14.10
CA ALA A 7 -10.92 34.48 -12.68
C ALA A 7 -9.87 33.38 -12.43
N THR A 8 -8.66 33.82 -12.11
CA THR A 8 -7.58 33.04 -11.52
C THR A 8 -7.88 32.79 -10.04
N SER A 9 -8.09 31.54 -9.62
CA SER A 9 -8.22 31.19 -8.21
C SER A 9 -6.85 30.86 -7.62
N SER A 10 -6.24 31.87 -7.01
CA SER A 10 -5.03 31.73 -6.18
C SER A 10 -5.40 31.13 -4.81
N PHE A 11 -4.74 30.04 -4.41
CA PHE A 11 -4.82 29.50 -3.05
C PHE A 11 -4.00 30.38 -2.08
N PRO A 12 -4.55 30.84 -0.94
CA PRO A 12 -3.81 31.66 -0.01
C PRO A 12 -2.87 30.81 0.87
N LEU A 13 -1.58 31.11 0.78
CA LEU A 13 -0.54 30.72 1.73
C LEU A 13 -0.84 31.34 3.10
N CYS A 14 -1.32 30.52 4.04
CA CYS A 14 -1.45 30.91 5.44
C CYS A 14 -0.06 30.97 6.09
N ARG A 15 0.47 32.19 6.26
CA ARG A 15 1.65 32.45 7.11
C ARG A 15 1.24 32.28 8.58
N GLN A 16 1.75 31.27 9.26
CA GLN A 16 1.65 31.20 10.71
C GLN A 16 2.78 32.03 11.36
N ARG A 17 2.35 33.02 12.15
CA ARG A 17 3.17 33.79 13.09
C ARG A 17 3.64 32.88 14.22
N THR A 18 4.91 33.00 14.57
CA THR A 18 5.53 32.44 15.77
C THR A 18 5.20 33.28 17.01
N SER A 19 4.88 32.63 18.14
CA SER A 19 5.08 33.11 19.50
C SER A 19 4.91 31.96 20.51
N PRO A 20 5.52 32.04 21.70
CA PRO A 20 6.26 30.93 22.28
C PRO A 20 5.59 30.27 23.49
N GLY A 21 6.06 29.06 23.80
CA GLY A 21 5.91 28.42 25.10
C GLY A 21 4.92 27.25 25.06
N TRP A 22 5.44 26.11 25.52
CA TRP A 22 4.80 24.88 26.02
C TRP A 22 5.59 23.69 25.46
N ALA A 23 6.73 23.40 26.08
CA ALA A 23 7.51 22.19 25.82
C ALA A 23 6.88 21.01 26.59
N PRO A 24 6.54 19.89 25.94
CA PRO A 24 6.20 18.67 26.65
C PRO A 24 7.47 17.88 26.97
N TRP A 25 7.38 17.17 28.08
CA TRP A 25 8.37 16.25 28.63
C TRP A 25 8.54 15.04 27.70
N TRP A 26 9.57 15.01 26.88
CA TRP A 26 10.15 13.76 26.40
C TRP A 26 11.66 13.87 26.50
N SER A 27 12.22 13.03 27.35
CA SER A 27 13.66 12.80 27.43
C SER A 27 13.86 11.30 27.48
N THR A 28 14.19 10.75 26.32
CA THR A 28 15.14 9.66 26.19
C THR A 28 16.00 10.03 25.00
N ALA A 29 17.32 10.08 25.21
CA ALA A 29 18.31 10.50 24.23
C ALA A 29 18.25 9.61 22.98
N ALA A 30 17.50 10.04 21.98
CA ALA A 30 17.66 9.54 20.63
C ALA A 30 19.01 9.99 20.11
N THR A 31 19.78 9.06 19.55
CA THR A 31 20.89 9.38 18.66
C THR A 31 20.34 10.29 17.55
N PRO A 32 21.06 11.33 17.09
CA PRO A 32 20.58 12.13 15.96
C PRO A 32 20.19 11.22 14.79
N GLY A 33 18.93 11.28 14.36
CA GLY A 33 18.40 10.40 13.30
C GLY A 33 17.64 9.16 13.78
N GLU A 34 17.29 9.03 15.06
CA GLU A 34 16.45 7.93 15.55
C GLU A 34 15.12 8.43 16.15
N GLU A 35 14.00 7.92 15.65
CA GLU A 35 12.67 8.23 16.20
C GLU A 35 12.29 7.30 17.36
N SER A 36 11.49 7.81 18.30
CA SER A 36 11.00 7.04 19.44
C SER A 36 9.49 7.16 19.60
N PHE A 37 8.88 6.14 20.19
CA PHE A 37 7.45 6.11 20.50
C PHE A 37 7.25 5.65 21.94
N SER A 38 6.31 6.29 22.62
CA SER A 38 5.80 5.85 23.92
C SER A 38 4.32 6.19 24.04
N SER A 39 3.60 5.42 24.85
CA SER A 39 2.19 5.63 25.11
C SER A 39 1.84 5.26 26.55
N SER A 40 0.60 5.54 26.97
CA SER A 40 0.08 5.06 28.25
C SER A 40 -0.24 3.56 28.28
N ASP A 41 -0.12 2.86 27.15
CA ASP A 41 -0.37 1.44 27.00
C ASP A 41 0.95 0.69 26.78
N ALA A 42 1.41 -0.01 27.81
CA ALA A 42 2.67 -0.76 27.76
C ALA A 42 2.68 -1.86 26.68
N THR A 43 1.52 -2.36 26.25
CA THR A 43 1.44 -3.31 25.13
C THR A 43 1.76 -2.61 23.81
N LEU A 44 1.30 -1.38 23.60
CA LEU A 44 1.65 -0.63 22.39
C LEU A 44 3.14 -0.30 22.35
N ASP A 45 3.74 0.03 23.49
CA ASP A 45 5.17 0.28 23.59
C ASP A 45 5.98 -0.99 23.29
N ALA A 46 5.53 -2.15 23.79
CA ALA A 46 6.15 -3.44 23.49
C ALA A 46 6.02 -3.84 22.00
N VAL A 47 4.86 -3.59 21.39
CA VAL A 47 4.64 -3.83 19.95
C VAL A 47 5.52 -2.91 19.11
N PHE A 48 5.60 -1.62 19.45
CA PHE A 48 6.48 -0.69 18.76
C PHE A 48 7.95 -1.12 18.86
N LYS A 49 8.42 -1.51 20.05
CA LYS A 49 9.78 -2.03 20.24
C LYS A 49 10.03 -3.24 19.37
N LEU A 50 9.09 -4.19 19.30
CA LEU A 50 9.20 -5.36 18.43
C LEU A 50 9.35 -4.94 16.96
N LEU A 51 8.50 -4.02 16.46
CA LEU A 51 8.56 -3.55 15.07
C LEU A 51 9.88 -2.82 14.77
N ARG A 52 10.34 -1.96 15.67
CA ARG A 52 11.63 -1.26 15.55
C ARG A 52 12.80 -2.25 15.48
N ASP A 53 12.83 -3.22 16.40
CA ASP A 53 13.90 -4.22 16.44
C ASP A 53 13.85 -5.14 15.21
N SER A 54 12.65 -5.52 14.75
CA SER A 54 12.47 -6.29 13.51
C SER A 54 12.98 -5.54 12.28
N ALA A 55 12.70 -4.24 12.17
CA ALA A 55 13.24 -3.42 11.10
C ALA A 55 14.77 -3.35 11.17
N LEU A 56 15.34 -3.08 12.35
CA LEU A 56 16.78 -3.01 12.56
C LEU A 56 17.50 -4.30 12.19
N TYR A 57 16.99 -5.45 12.63
CA TYR A 57 17.60 -6.76 12.33
C TYR A 57 17.25 -7.29 10.93
N GLY A 58 16.29 -6.66 10.26
CA GLY A 58 15.92 -6.92 8.87
C GLY A 58 16.87 -6.26 7.86
N VAL A 59 17.82 -5.44 8.31
CA VAL A 59 18.85 -4.82 7.46
C VAL A 59 20.20 -5.50 7.68
N GLN A 60 20.79 -6.02 6.61
CA GLN A 60 22.18 -6.49 6.55
C GLN A 60 22.87 -5.74 5.40
N GLU A 61 23.55 -6.44 4.48
CA GLU A 61 23.95 -5.83 3.19
C GLU A 61 22.72 -5.51 2.31
N GLN A 62 21.55 -6.05 2.67
CA GLN A 62 20.26 -5.97 1.97
C GLN A 62 19.12 -6.01 2.99
N PHE A 63 17.91 -5.66 2.55
CA PHE A 63 16.71 -5.99 3.33
C PHE A 63 16.46 -7.49 3.25
N VAL A 64 16.38 -8.17 4.39
CA VAL A 64 16.20 -9.62 4.45
C VAL A 64 14.89 -9.99 5.12
N ASP A 65 14.17 -10.95 4.52
CA ASP A 65 12.90 -11.47 5.05
C ASP A 65 13.03 -12.00 6.49
N LYS A 66 14.19 -12.57 6.82
CA LYS A 66 14.60 -12.89 8.18
C LYS A 66 16.12 -12.95 8.34
N PRO A 67 16.64 -12.66 9.54
CA PRO A 67 18.09 -12.62 9.77
C PRO A 67 18.77 -14.00 9.89
N THR A 68 18.03 -15.11 9.79
CA THR A 68 18.53 -16.46 10.10
C THR A 68 18.58 -17.38 8.89
N ARG A 69 17.45 -17.95 8.46
CA ARG A 69 17.40 -19.09 7.52
C ARG A 69 17.55 -18.69 6.05
N GLU A 70 16.59 -17.95 5.48
CA GLU A 70 16.60 -17.61 4.04
C GLU A 70 17.53 -16.45 3.70
N LYS A 71 17.45 -15.36 4.47
CA LYS A 71 18.21 -14.13 4.23
C LYS A 71 18.05 -13.59 2.80
N GLY A 72 16.84 -13.67 2.25
CA GLY A 72 16.55 -13.19 0.91
C GLY A 72 15.90 -11.82 0.93
N GLN A 73 16.26 -10.96 -0.02
CA GLN A 73 15.54 -9.71 -0.27
C GLN A 73 14.26 -9.95 -1.04
N PHE A 74 13.24 -10.46 -0.33
CA PHE A 74 11.89 -10.57 -0.85
C PHE A 74 11.26 -9.17 -1.01
N LEU A 75 10.64 -8.92 -2.15
CA LEU A 75 10.23 -7.58 -2.55
C LEU A 75 9.23 -6.93 -1.57
N ALA A 76 8.17 -7.63 -1.16
CA ALA A 76 7.17 -7.02 -0.29
C ALA A 76 7.68 -6.76 1.14
N GLU A 77 8.55 -7.65 1.63
CA GLU A 77 9.27 -7.49 2.89
C GLU A 77 10.25 -6.32 2.81
N ALA A 78 11.00 -6.20 1.72
CA ALA A 78 11.91 -5.08 1.47
C ALA A 78 11.18 -3.72 1.49
N VAL A 79 10.00 -3.64 0.87
CA VAL A 79 9.15 -2.43 0.93
C VAL A 79 8.76 -2.12 2.37
N SER A 80 8.33 -3.13 3.14
CA SER A 80 7.88 -2.94 4.52
C SER A 80 9.02 -2.53 5.46
N ILE A 81 10.19 -3.17 5.32
CA ILE A 81 11.40 -2.84 6.08
C ILE A 81 11.85 -1.43 5.71
N SER A 82 11.88 -1.09 4.42
CA SER A 82 12.23 0.24 3.92
C SER A 82 11.36 1.34 4.52
N TYR A 83 10.03 1.17 4.56
CA TYR A 83 9.15 2.15 5.19
C TYR A 83 9.44 2.35 6.68
N ALA A 84 9.75 1.25 7.37
CA ALA A 84 10.11 1.30 8.79
C ALA A 84 11.48 1.97 8.99
N THR A 85 12.51 1.62 8.23
CA THR A 85 13.87 2.16 8.40
C THR A 85 13.98 3.62 8.01
N MET A 86 13.33 4.02 6.90
CA MET A 86 13.25 5.43 6.50
C MET A 86 12.49 6.29 7.52
N SER A 87 11.55 5.70 8.28
CA SER A 87 10.79 6.43 9.30
C SER A 87 11.45 6.44 10.67
N LEU A 88 12.11 5.35 11.06
CA LEU A 88 12.63 5.17 12.41
C LEU A 88 14.10 5.56 12.54
N PHE A 89 14.89 5.36 11.49
CA PHE A 89 16.35 5.50 11.52
C PHE A 89 16.88 6.53 10.51
N TRP A 90 15.97 7.18 9.76
CA TRP A 90 16.32 8.10 8.67
C TRP A 90 17.32 7.49 7.68
N GLU A 91 17.28 6.16 7.54
CA GLU A 91 18.13 5.37 6.65
C GLU A 91 17.46 5.33 5.27
N HIS A 92 18.17 5.82 4.26
CA HIS A 92 17.67 5.90 2.88
C HIS A 92 18.58 5.19 1.86
N ALA A 93 19.85 4.93 2.20
CA ALA A 93 20.81 4.35 1.29
C ALA A 93 20.48 2.89 0.96
N ASP A 94 20.06 2.09 1.93
CA ASP A 94 19.65 0.70 1.70
C ASP A 94 18.37 0.63 0.88
N THR A 95 17.46 1.60 1.08
CA THR A 95 16.27 1.76 0.22
C THR A 95 16.65 2.07 -1.22
N ALA A 96 17.57 3.02 -1.43
CA ALA A 96 18.04 3.37 -2.76
C ALA A 96 18.74 2.19 -3.45
N GLN A 97 19.52 1.40 -2.71
CA GLN A 97 20.14 0.18 -3.20
C GLN A 97 19.08 -0.86 -3.60
N ALA A 98 18.15 -1.18 -2.72
CA ALA A 98 17.14 -2.20 -2.96
C ALA A 98 16.22 -1.84 -4.15
N LEU A 99 15.85 -0.57 -4.32
CA LEU A 99 15.12 -0.09 -5.50
C LEU A 99 15.90 -0.32 -6.80
N ARG A 100 17.22 -0.03 -6.82
CA ARG A 100 18.09 -0.31 -7.98
C ARG A 100 18.20 -1.79 -8.26
N GLU A 101 18.42 -2.60 -7.24
CA GLU A 101 18.52 -4.06 -7.38
C GLU A 101 17.24 -4.65 -7.98
N VAL A 102 16.06 -4.24 -7.51
CA VAL A 102 14.79 -4.65 -8.08
C VAL A 102 14.66 -4.19 -9.54
N GLY A 103 15.09 -2.96 -9.87
CA GLY A 103 15.20 -2.49 -11.26
C GLY A 103 16.14 -3.34 -12.12
N TRP A 104 17.31 -3.73 -11.60
CA TRP A 104 18.25 -4.61 -12.29
C TRP A 104 17.65 -6.00 -12.53
N SER A 105 16.82 -6.50 -11.63
CA SER A 105 16.07 -7.75 -11.86
C SER A 105 15.16 -7.65 -13.09
N ALA A 106 14.45 -6.52 -13.24
CA ALA A 106 13.61 -6.23 -14.40
C ALA A 106 14.43 -6.19 -15.70
N VAL A 107 15.56 -5.49 -15.70
CA VAL A 107 16.48 -5.43 -16.87
C VAL A 107 17.08 -6.80 -17.21
N ARG A 108 17.35 -7.64 -16.21
CA ARG A 108 18.01 -8.93 -16.44
C ARG A 108 17.06 -10.00 -16.97
N TYR A 109 15.81 -10.03 -16.51
CA TYR A 109 14.91 -11.17 -16.75
C TYR A 109 13.58 -10.82 -17.43
N TRP A 110 13.14 -9.56 -17.38
CA TRP A 110 11.76 -9.13 -17.70
C TRP A 110 11.73 -8.05 -18.79
N THR A 111 12.36 -8.33 -19.94
CA THR A 111 12.74 -7.29 -20.91
C THR A 111 11.79 -7.08 -22.08
N CYS A 112 10.94 -8.05 -22.42
CA CYS A 112 10.11 -7.99 -23.62
C CYS A 112 8.78 -8.74 -23.48
N GLY A 113 7.89 -8.55 -24.47
CA GLY A 113 6.61 -9.25 -24.55
C GLY A 113 5.72 -9.04 -23.33
N GLU A 114 5.00 -10.08 -22.95
CA GLU A 114 4.07 -10.07 -21.81
C GLU A 114 4.77 -9.86 -20.47
N ASP A 115 6.06 -10.23 -20.40
CA ASP A 115 6.89 -10.17 -19.19
C ASP A 115 7.32 -8.76 -18.78
N LYS A 116 7.32 -7.79 -19.71
CA LYS A 116 7.90 -6.47 -19.48
C LYS A 116 7.21 -5.71 -18.34
N GLY A 117 7.95 -5.22 -17.34
CA GLY A 117 7.37 -4.49 -16.21
C GLY A 117 7.08 -5.34 -14.97
N ARG A 118 7.36 -6.65 -15.06
CA ARG A 118 7.54 -7.51 -13.90
C ARG A 118 8.96 -7.37 -13.35
N CYS A 119 9.15 -7.87 -12.14
CA CYS A 119 10.44 -7.96 -11.46
C CYS A 119 10.53 -9.29 -10.72
N ASN A 120 11.72 -9.63 -10.25
CA ASN A 120 11.84 -10.80 -9.39
C ASN A 120 11.15 -10.57 -8.03
N ALA A 121 10.58 -11.63 -7.46
CA ALA A 121 10.03 -11.61 -6.10
C ALA A 121 11.13 -11.57 -5.03
N VAL A 122 12.32 -12.06 -5.38
CA VAL A 122 13.51 -12.05 -4.53
C VAL A 122 14.70 -11.69 -5.40
N TYR A 123 15.41 -10.61 -5.09
CA TYR A 123 16.58 -10.21 -5.85
C TYR A 123 17.52 -9.31 -5.05
N PRO A 124 18.83 -9.47 -5.21
CA PRO A 124 19.53 -10.51 -5.98
C PRO A 124 19.45 -11.88 -5.31
N ASN A 125 19.28 -12.94 -6.11
CA ASN A 125 19.37 -14.32 -5.64
C ASN A 125 19.75 -15.27 -6.79
N GLY A 126 19.89 -16.56 -6.48
CA GLY A 126 20.22 -17.61 -7.45
C GLY A 126 19.02 -18.27 -8.13
N ASP A 127 17.78 -17.83 -7.89
CA ASP A 127 16.55 -18.52 -8.36
C ASP A 127 16.25 -18.29 -9.85
N GLY A 128 17.05 -17.46 -10.54
CA GLY A 128 16.80 -17.09 -11.92
C GLY A 128 15.57 -16.20 -12.05
N LYS A 129 14.74 -16.45 -13.07
CA LYS A 129 13.54 -15.65 -13.37
C LYS A 129 12.36 -16.15 -12.52
N ARG A 130 12.01 -15.43 -11.46
CA ARG A 130 10.95 -15.81 -10.51
C ARG A 130 10.24 -14.59 -9.96
N ASP A 131 8.93 -14.52 -10.10
CA ASP A 131 8.09 -13.44 -9.56
C ASP A 131 6.96 -13.92 -8.66
N ILE A 132 6.33 -12.94 -8.02
CA ILE A 132 4.99 -12.97 -7.44
C ILE A 132 4.34 -11.75 -8.11
N PRO A 133 3.36 -11.94 -8.99
CA PRO A 133 3.08 -10.97 -10.05
C PRO A 133 2.55 -9.63 -9.51
N ASP A 134 1.79 -9.65 -8.43
CA ASP A 134 1.27 -8.47 -7.75
C ASP A 134 2.31 -7.74 -6.89
N PHE A 135 3.45 -8.36 -6.56
CA PHE A 135 4.55 -7.64 -5.88
C PHE A 135 5.15 -6.54 -6.76
N SER A 136 5.20 -6.74 -8.08
CA SER A 136 5.70 -5.70 -8.99
C SER A 136 4.91 -4.39 -8.85
N PHE A 137 3.61 -4.46 -8.53
CA PHE A 137 2.78 -3.26 -8.32
C PHE A 137 3.16 -2.44 -7.09
N MET A 138 3.98 -2.96 -6.17
CA MET A 138 4.45 -2.21 -5.01
C MET A 138 5.58 -1.22 -5.37
N ILE A 139 6.29 -1.44 -6.48
CA ILE A 139 7.49 -0.67 -6.83
C ILE A 139 7.19 0.81 -7.07
N PRO A 140 6.15 1.21 -7.82
CA PRO A 140 5.86 2.63 -8.03
C PRO A 140 5.54 3.38 -6.73
N GLU A 141 4.73 2.80 -5.83
CA GLU A 141 4.43 3.41 -4.52
C GLU A 141 5.69 3.48 -3.64
N TRP A 142 6.54 2.45 -3.69
CA TRP A 142 7.80 2.44 -2.95
C TRP A 142 8.80 3.51 -3.43
N ALA A 143 8.97 3.65 -4.74
CA ALA A 143 9.82 4.68 -5.34
C ALA A 143 9.30 6.09 -5.05
N GLU A 144 7.98 6.26 -5.04
CA GLU A 144 7.35 7.51 -4.62
C GLU A 144 7.62 7.85 -3.17
N GLU A 145 7.40 6.91 -2.24
CA GLU A 145 7.64 7.15 -0.82
C GLU A 145 9.11 7.49 -0.54
N TYR A 146 10.05 6.81 -1.20
CA TYR A 146 11.47 7.17 -1.15
C TYR A 146 11.71 8.60 -1.65
N HIS A 147 11.14 8.97 -2.80
CA HIS A 147 11.30 10.31 -3.35
C HIS A 147 10.70 11.39 -2.43
N LEU A 148 9.51 11.16 -1.86
CA LEU A 148 8.86 12.10 -0.93
C LEU A 148 9.73 12.41 0.29
N ARG A 149 10.56 11.47 0.72
CA ARG A 149 11.44 11.62 1.90
C ARG A 149 12.80 12.21 1.56
N THR A 150 13.32 11.95 0.36
CA THR A 150 14.71 12.28 0.00
C THR A 150 14.82 13.44 -0.99
N GLY A 151 13.79 13.67 -1.82
CA GLY A 151 13.84 14.57 -2.96
C GLY A 151 14.76 14.10 -4.08
N ASP A 152 15.23 12.85 -4.07
CA ASP A 152 16.20 12.32 -5.03
C ASP A 152 15.56 12.13 -6.42
N LEU A 153 15.65 13.18 -7.24
CA LEU A 153 15.19 13.17 -8.63
C LEU A 153 16.10 12.34 -9.54
N ALA A 154 17.34 12.07 -9.15
CA ALA A 154 18.27 11.30 -9.98
C ALA A 154 17.87 9.83 -9.99
N LEU A 155 17.65 9.24 -8.80
CA LEU A 155 17.14 7.87 -8.71
C LEU A 155 15.74 7.74 -9.30
N LEU A 156 14.86 8.73 -9.10
CA LEU A 156 13.54 8.74 -9.73
C LEU A 156 13.65 8.62 -11.25
N ARG A 157 14.49 9.43 -11.89
CA ARG A 157 14.70 9.39 -13.36
C ARG A 157 15.34 8.09 -13.83
N GLU A 158 16.24 7.52 -13.03
CA GLU A 158 16.83 6.19 -13.28
C GLU A 158 15.74 5.11 -13.33
N LEU A 159 14.82 5.11 -12.37
CA LEU A 159 13.79 4.08 -12.23
C LEU A 159 12.57 4.28 -13.14
N LEU A 160 12.27 5.52 -13.55
CA LEU A 160 11.02 5.88 -14.22
C LEU A 160 10.63 4.98 -15.41
N PRO A 161 11.54 4.57 -16.31
CA PRO A 161 11.19 3.65 -17.40
C PRO A 161 10.65 2.29 -16.91
N HIS A 162 11.15 1.80 -15.78
CA HIS A 162 10.67 0.57 -15.15
C HIS A 162 9.30 0.78 -14.51
N LEU A 163 9.09 1.91 -13.81
CA LEU A 163 7.81 2.23 -13.18
C LEU A 163 6.68 2.40 -14.21
N CYS A 164 6.98 3.02 -15.36
CA CYS A 164 6.10 3.06 -16.52
C CYS A 164 5.81 1.66 -17.06
N SER A 165 6.83 0.81 -17.19
CA SER A 165 6.65 -0.57 -17.67
C SER A 165 5.77 -1.40 -16.73
N THR A 166 5.87 -1.20 -15.42
CA THR A 166 5.00 -1.84 -14.40
C THR A 166 3.56 -1.33 -14.48
N ALA A 167 3.35 -0.03 -14.69
CA ALA A 167 2.02 0.52 -14.95
C ALA A 167 1.41 -0.07 -16.23
N ASP A 168 2.17 -0.14 -17.31
CA ASP A 168 1.74 -0.78 -18.56
C ASP A 168 1.48 -2.29 -18.37
N TYR A 169 2.23 -2.97 -17.49
CA TYR A 169 1.97 -4.37 -17.13
C TYR A 169 0.58 -4.54 -16.53
N ALA A 170 0.18 -3.69 -15.58
CA ALA A 170 -1.18 -3.72 -15.05
C ALA A 170 -2.24 -3.57 -16.16
N LEU A 171 -2.04 -2.59 -17.07
CA LEU A 171 -2.99 -2.29 -18.14
C LEU A 171 -3.11 -3.42 -19.17
N ARG A 172 -2.03 -4.15 -19.47
CA ARG A 172 -2.07 -5.28 -20.41
C ARG A 172 -2.98 -6.42 -19.96
N TYR A 173 -3.19 -6.56 -18.65
CA TYR A 173 -4.06 -7.60 -18.07
C TYR A 173 -5.48 -7.09 -17.78
N ILE A 174 -5.87 -5.95 -18.36
CA ILE A 174 -7.26 -5.49 -18.36
C ILE A 174 -7.89 -5.88 -19.70
N PRO A 175 -8.77 -6.90 -19.74
CA PRO A 175 -9.43 -7.28 -20.98
C PRO A 175 -10.40 -6.16 -21.41
N ALA A 176 -10.45 -5.91 -22.73
CA ALA A 176 -11.35 -4.92 -23.32
C ALA A 176 -12.82 -5.40 -23.34
N GLU A 177 -13.02 -6.72 -23.40
CA GLU A 177 -14.33 -7.35 -23.53
C GLU A 177 -14.46 -8.57 -22.60
N GLY A 178 -15.67 -9.09 -22.49
CA GLY A 178 -15.96 -10.31 -21.73
C GLY A 178 -16.29 -10.09 -20.25
N PRO A 179 -16.44 -11.18 -19.50
CA PRO A 179 -17.07 -11.13 -18.18
C PRO A 179 -16.26 -10.38 -17.12
N THR A 180 -14.97 -10.14 -17.30
CA THR A 180 -14.13 -9.35 -16.38
C THR A 180 -13.59 -8.06 -17.01
N ALA A 181 -14.17 -7.61 -18.13
CA ALA A 181 -13.75 -6.39 -18.83
C ALA A 181 -13.59 -5.17 -17.91
N GLY A 182 -12.49 -4.42 -18.09
CA GLY A 182 -12.19 -3.24 -17.28
C GLY A 182 -11.58 -3.52 -15.90
N LEU A 183 -11.36 -4.79 -15.53
CA LEU A 183 -10.63 -5.19 -14.31
C LEU A 183 -9.37 -5.98 -14.68
N VAL A 184 -8.30 -5.80 -13.91
CA VAL A 184 -7.09 -6.63 -13.99
C VAL A 184 -7.48 -8.08 -13.71
N THR A 185 -7.16 -8.97 -14.66
CA THR A 185 -7.57 -10.37 -14.69
C THR A 185 -6.37 -11.26 -14.99
N THR A 186 -6.18 -12.34 -14.21
CA THR A 186 -5.20 -13.42 -14.49
C THR A 186 -3.80 -12.94 -14.89
N LEU A 187 -3.13 -12.19 -14.01
CA LEU A 187 -1.74 -11.71 -14.23
C LEU A 187 -0.80 -12.85 -14.65
N GLY A 188 -0.02 -12.70 -15.73
CA GLY A 188 0.73 -13.81 -16.37
C GLY A 188 1.93 -14.39 -15.60
N GLY A 189 1.97 -14.24 -14.27
CA GLY A 189 3.08 -14.64 -13.43
C GLY A 189 2.74 -15.41 -12.18
N GLY A 190 3.79 -15.70 -11.41
CA GLY A 190 3.71 -16.56 -10.24
C GLY A 190 3.61 -18.05 -10.59
N SER A 191 3.61 -18.85 -9.54
CA SER A 191 3.41 -20.30 -9.62
C SER A 191 2.81 -20.82 -8.31
N GLY A 192 2.19 -21.99 -8.36
CA GLY A 192 1.55 -22.62 -7.20
C GLY A 192 0.59 -21.64 -6.48
N PRO A 193 0.76 -21.40 -5.17
CA PRO A 193 -0.15 -20.54 -4.39
C PRO A 193 -0.04 -19.04 -4.71
N TYR A 194 0.87 -18.63 -5.60
CA TYR A 194 1.09 -17.23 -6.01
C TYR A 194 0.63 -16.94 -7.44
N LEU A 195 0.13 -17.96 -8.14
CA LEU A 195 -0.28 -17.84 -9.54
C LEU A 195 -1.36 -16.75 -9.67
N HIS A 196 -1.12 -15.78 -10.54
CA HIS A 196 -1.99 -14.62 -10.76
C HIS A 196 -2.16 -13.65 -9.57
N GLY A 197 -1.35 -13.77 -8.52
CA GLY A 197 -1.31 -12.85 -7.38
C GLY A 197 -1.45 -13.57 -6.03
N ILE A 198 -0.76 -13.08 -5.01
CA ILE A 198 -0.67 -13.74 -3.70
C ILE A 198 -1.75 -13.31 -2.70
N VAL A 199 -2.23 -12.08 -2.81
CA VAL A 199 -3.16 -11.41 -1.87
C VAL A 199 -2.60 -11.21 -0.46
N ASP A 200 -2.30 -12.30 0.25
CA ASP A 200 -1.69 -12.34 1.57
C ASP A 200 -0.90 -13.64 1.76
N TRP A 201 0.00 -13.66 2.75
CA TRP A 201 0.86 -14.80 3.05
C TRP A 201 1.20 -14.92 4.55
N PRO A 202 1.30 -16.14 5.11
CA PRO A 202 1.01 -17.46 4.52
C PRO A 202 -0.47 -17.66 4.19
N GLU A 203 -0.83 -18.80 3.59
CA GLU A 203 -2.24 -19.12 3.24
C GLU A 203 -3.25 -18.83 4.36
N PRO A 204 -3.01 -19.17 5.65
CA PRO A 204 -3.91 -18.79 6.74
C PRO A 204 -4.09 -17.27 6.91
N GLY A 205 -3.08 -16.48 6.53
CA GLY A 205 -3.12 -15.01 6.53
C GLY A 205 -4.07 -14.41 5.50
N ARG A 206 -4.62 -15.22 4.59
CA ARG A 206 -5.67 -14.80 3.64
C ARG A 206 -7.06 -14.80 4.28
N PHE A 207 -7.24 -15.43 5.45
CA PHE A 207 -8.51 -15.49 6.16
C PHE A 207 -9.69 -15.94 5.27
N GLY A 208 -9.47 -16.95 4.44
CA GLY A 208 -10.49 -17.49 3.54
C GLY A 208 -10.76 -16.65 2.29
N TYR A 209 -9.86 -15.71 1.93
CA TYR A 209 -9.96 -14.99 0.67
C TYR A 209 -10.18 -15.95 -0.52
N ASP A 210 -11.13 -15.63 -1.39
CA ASP A 210 -11.44 -16.42 -2.57
C ASP A 210 -10.34 -16.24 -3.64
N MET A 211 -9.40 -17.19 -3.65
CA MET A 211 -8.28 -17.20 -4.59
C MET A 211 -8.66 -17.66 -6.00
N GLU A 212 -9.86 -18.23 -6.18
CA GLU A 212 -10.37 -18.71 -7.48
C GLU A 212 -10.90 -17.57 -8.36
N CYS A 213 -11.08 -16.37 -7.79
CA CYS A 213 -11.39 -15.17 -8.54
C CYS A 213 -10.31 -14.87 -9.58
N ALA A 214 -10.74 -14.67 -10.83
CA ALA A 214 -9.89 -14.28 -11.94
C ALA A 214 -9.51 -12.80 -11.84
N ALA A 215 -10.46 -11.95 -11.46
CA ALA A 215 -10.28 -10.53 -11.16
C ALA A 215 -10.36 -10.30 -9.64
N LYS A 216 -9.22 -10.43 -8.96
CA LYS A 216 -9.12 -10.27 -7.50
C LYS A 216 -9.18 -8.79 -7.12
N THR A 217 -9.99 -8.44 -6.11
CA THR A 217 -10.15 -7.07 -5.63
C THR A 217 -8.83 -6.45 -5.17
N THR A 218 -8.03 -7.16 -4.38
CA THR A 218 -6.73 -6.66 -3.90
C THR A 218 -5.76 -6.36 -5.03
N VAL A 219 -5.63 -7.26 -6.01
CA VAL A 219 -4.78 -7.08 -7.20
C VAL A 219 -5.22 -5.86 -8.01
N ASN A 220 -6.53 -5.68 -8.21
CA ASN A 220 -7.07 -4.52 -8.92
C ASN A 220 -6.76 -3.20 -8.18
N VAL A 221 -6.85 -3.19 -6.85
CA VAL A 221 -6.53 -2.01 -6.05
C VAL A 221 -5.02 -1.72 -6.03
N GLN A 222 -4.17 -2.74 -6.00
CA GLN A 222 -2.72 -2.58 -6.12
C GLN A 222 -2.32 -2.04 -7.50
N ALA A 223 -2.96 -2.52 -8.58
CA ALA A 223 -2.79 -1.96 -9.91
C ALA A 223 -3.19 -0.47 -9.97
N TYR A 224 -4.30 -0.09 -9.32
CA TYR A 224 -4.66 1.32 -9.16
C TYR A 224 -3.58 2.11 -8.41
N SER A 225 -3.03 1.58 -7.31
CA SER A 225 -1.94 2.23 -6.56
C SER A 225 -0.72 2.46 -7.44
N ALA A 226 -0.29 1.42 -8.18
CA ALA A 226 0.83 1.49 -9.11
C ALA A 226 0.62 2.57 -10.18
N LEU A 227 -0.56 2.61 -10.80
CA LEU A 227 -0.90 3.64 -11.78
C LEU A 227 -0.83 5.05 -11.17
N MET A 228 -1.44 5.26 -10.00
CA MET A 228 -1.50 6.57 -9.36
C MET A 228 -0.12 7.05 -8.88
N ALA A 229 0.73 6.16 -8.37
CA ALA A 229 2.11 6.50 -8.02
C ALA A 229 2.91 6.86 -9.28
N THR A 230 2.78 6.09 -10.37
CA THR A 230 3.42 6.41 -11.66
C THR A 230 2.93 7.75 -12.22
N VAL A 231 1.64 8.12 -12.07
CA VAL A 231 1.14 9.46 -12.45
C VAL A 231 1.94 10.56 -11.76
N ARG A 232 2.12 10.46 -10.44
CA ARG A 232 2.80 11.47 -9.64
C ARG A 232 4.29 11.53 -9.99
N LEU A 233 4.93 10.38 -10.17
CA LEU A 233 6.34 10.27 -10.55
C LEU A 233 6.61 10.79 -11.98
N CYS A 234 5.74 10.49 -12.94
CA CYS A 234 5.79 11.09 -14.28
C CYS A 234 5.66 12.61 -14.21
N GLY A 235 4.73 13.13 -13.41
CA GLY A 235 4.57 14.57 -13.21
C GLY A 235 5.84 15.23 -12.64
N LEU A 236 6.47 14.61 -11.63
CA LEU A 236 7.74 15.07 -11.05
C LEU A 236 8.90 15.04 -12.06
N ALA A 237 8.87 14.11 -13.00
CA ALA A 237 9.88 13.99 -14.05
C ALA A 237 9.64 14.92 -15.26
N GLY A 238 8.47 15.55 -15.37
CA GLY A 238 8.06 16.34 -16.53
C GLY A 238 7.44 15.54 -17.68
N GLU A 239 7.08 14.27 -17.44
CA GLU A 239 6.47 13.37 -18.43
C GLU A 239 4.93 13.50 -18.43
N GLU A 240 4.43 14.70 -18.75
CA GLU A 240 3.02 15.07 -18.58
C GLU A 240 2.04 14.20 -19.40
N GLU A 241 2.38 13.84 -20.64
CA GLU A 241 1.53 12.99 -21.48
C GLU A 241 1.34 11.59 -20.87
N ALA A 242 2.42 11.02 -20.34
CA ALA A 242 2.37 9.73 -19.64
C ALA A 242 1.53 9.84 -18.36
N ALA A 243 1.72 10.91 -17.58
CA ALA A 243 0.93 11.17 -16.38
C ALA A 243 -0.58 11.26 -16.68
N ILE A 244 -0.97 11.99 -17.74
CA ILE A 244 -2.38 12.12 -18.15
C ILE A 244 -2.97 10.77 -18.59
N ARG A 245 -2.20 9.97 -19.35
CA ARG A 245 -2.61 8.63 -19.79
C ARG A 245 -2.88 7.73 -18.59
N TYR A 246 -1.91 7.58 -17.68
CA TYR A 246 -2.07 6.72 -16.51
C TYR A 246 -3.16 7.21 -15.57
N ALA A 247 -3.32 8.53 -15.40
CA ALA A 247 -4.40 9.08 -14.57
C ALA A 247 -5.77 8.73 -15.15
N SER A 248 -5.90 8.71 -16.47
CA SER A 248 -7.13 8.31 -17.14
C SER A 248 -7.42 6.83 -16.93
N SER A 249 -6.43 5.95 -17.11
CA SER A 249 -6.59 4.52 -16.84
C SER A 249 -6.90 4.22 -15.37
N ALA A 250 -6.26 4.92 -14.43
CA ALA A 250 -6.51 4.76 -13.00
C ALA A 250 -7.95 5.14 -12.62
N ARG A 251 -8.50 6.22 -13.22
CA ARG A 251 -9.91 6.59 -13.02
C ARG A 251 -10.85 5.49 -13.51
N TRP A 252 -10.65 5.00 -14.72
CA TRP A 252 -11.46 3.90 -15.26
C TRP A 252 -11.39 2.63 -14.42
N LEU A 253 -10.20 2.26 -13.94
CA LEU A 253 -10.02 1.10 -13.07
C LEU A 253 -10.72 1.29 -11.71
N ALA A 254 -10.60 2.47 -11.09
CA ALA A 254 -11.31 2.76 -9.85
C ALA A 254 -12.84 2.72 -10.01
N ASP A 255 -13.34 3.22 -11.14
CA ASP A 255 -14.77 3.17 -11.49
C ASP A 255 -15.23 1.71 -11.65
N ALA A 256 -14.45 0.88 -12.36
CA ALA A 256 -14.72 -0.54 -12.51
C ALA A 256 -14.70 -1.29 -11.17
N ILE A 257 -13.72 -1.02 -10.29
CA ILE A 257 -13.66 -1.60 -8.94
C ILE A 257 -14.95 -1.26 -8.17
N ARG A 258 -15.36 0.01 -8.13
CA ARG A 258 -16.58 0.42 -7.41
C ARG A 258 -17.84 -0.22 -7.98
N ALA A 259 -17.96 -0.27 -9.30
CA ALA A 259 -19.18 -0.70 -9.97
C ALA A 259 -19.34 -2.23 -9.98
N ARG A 260 -18.24 -2.97 -10.09
CA ARG A 260 -18.26 -4.40 -10.39
C ARG A 260 -17.86 -5.30 -9.22
N LEU A 261 -17.02 -4.80 -8.32
CA LEU A 261 -16.54 -5.56 -7.17
C LEU A 261 -17.31 -5.24 -5.89
N ARG A 262 -18.36 -4.42 -6.00
CA ARG A 262 -19.30 -4.17 -4.92
C ARG A 262 -20.63 -4.87 -5.22
N VAL A 263 -20.97 -5.87 -4.42
CA VAL A 263 -22.20 -6.66 -4.55
C VAL A 263 -22.95 -6.61 -3.22
N ASP A 264 -24.26 -6.43 -3.26
CA ASP A 264 -25.12 -6.34 -2.07
C ASP A 264 -24.58 -5.37 -0.99
N GLY A 265 -24.02 -4.26 -1.45
CA GLY A 265 -23.53 -3.18 -0.60
C GLY A 265 -22.16 -3.43 0.04
N VAL A 266 -21.39 -4.45 -0.38
CA VAL A 266 -20.10 -4.82 0.23
C VAL A 266 -19.05 -5.12 -0.85
N MET A 267 -17.77 -4.91 -0.57
CA MET A 267 -16.71 -5.32 -1.49
C MET A 267 -16.51 -6.84 -1.41
N VAL A 268 -16.66 -7.54 -2.53
CA VAL A 268 -16.38 -8.98 -2.64
C VAL A 268 -14.92 -9.23 -2.99
N ASP A 269 -14.44 -10.46 -2.80
CA ASP A 269 -13.05 -10.82 -3.07
C ASP A 269 -12.67 -10.76 -4.56
N GLY A 270 -13.64 -10.80 -5.46
CA GLY A 270 -13.39 -10.64 -6.88
C GLY A 270 -14.55 -11.10 -7.74
N LEU A 271 -14.25 -11.21 -9.04
CA LEU A 271 -15.08 -11.93 -10.00
C LEU A 271 -14.35 -13.20 -10.47
N HIS A 272 -15.10 -14.29 -10.61
CA HIS A 272 -14.66 -15.47 -11.34
C HIS A 272 -14.57 -15.18 -12.85
N ALA A 273 -13.96 -16.10 -13.60
CA ALA A 273 -13.71 -15.91 -15.03
C ALA A 273 -14.98 -15.72 -15.87
N ASP A 274 -16.12 -16.26 -15.41
CA ASP A 274 -17.44 -16.10 -16.03
C ASP A 274 -18.18 -14.83 -15.59
N GLY A 275 -17.55 -13.99 -14.76
CA GLY A 275 -18.10 -12.74 -14.26
C GLY A 275 -19.00 -12.89 -13.03
N THR A 276 -19.21 -14.12 -12.54
CA THR A 276 -19.92 -14.32 -11.27
C THR A 276 -19.10 -13.74 -10.11
N PRO A 277 -19.73 -12.99 -9.18
CA PRO A 277 -19.02 -12.45 -8.04
C PRO A 277 -18.74 -13.53 -7.00
N SER A 278 -17.62 -13.39 -6.29
CA SER A 278 -17.35 -14.23 -5.13
C SER A 278 -18.46 -14.09 -4.09
N ALA A 279 -18.83 -15.21 -3.47
CA ALA A 279 -19.73 -15.22 -2.31
C ALA A 279 -19.02 -14.73 -1.02
N HIS A 280 -17.70 -14.54 -1.05
CA HIS A 280 -16.92 -14.09 0.09
C HIS A 280 -16.53 -12.60 -0.04
N ALA A 281 -16.53 -11.92 1.10
CA ALA A 281 -16.26 -10.49 1.21
C ALA A 281 -15.32 -10.25 2.40
N SER A 282 -14.03 -10.52 2.14
CA SER A 282 -12.94 -10.47 3.12
C SER A 282 -12.65 -9.07 3.66
N GLN A 283 -11.87 -9.01 4.74
CA GLN A 283 -11.33 -7.76 5.24
C GLN A 283 -10.38 -7.11 4.21
N HIS A 284 -9.64 -7.89 3.43
CA HIS A 284 -8.76 -7.40 2.36
C HIS A 284 -9.54 -6.69 1.27
N ALA A 285 -10.61 -7.30 0.78
CA ALA A 285 -11.45 -6.74 -0.29
C ALA A 285 -12.03 -5.37 0.07
N THR A 286 -12.31 -5.12 1.35
CA THR A 286 -12.84 -3.83 1.81
C THR A 286 -11.75 -2.84 2.22
N SER A 287 -10.71 -3.28 2.93
CA SER A 287 -9.66 -2.39 3.44
C SER A 287 -8.81 -1.78 2.34
N PHE A 288 -8.49 -2.53 1.28
CA PHE A 288 -7.65 -2.04 0.18
C PHE A 288 -8.29 -0.83 -0.53
N PRO A 289 -9.51 -0.92 -1.10
CA PRO A 289 -10.16 0.22 -1.76
C PRO A 289 -10.37 1.40 -0.81
N LEU A 290 -10.70 1.13 0.46
CA LEU A 290 -10.90 2.18 1.47
C LEU A 290 -9.60 2.91 1.79
N SER A 291 -8.48 2.19 1.83
CA SER A 291 -7.15 2.77 2.14
C SER A 291 -6.64 3.72 1.06
N LEU A 292 -7.12 3.59 -0.18
CA LEU A 292 -6.73 4.41 -1.33
C LEU A 292 -7.82 5.39 -1.79
N GLY A 293 -8.91 5.52 -1.04
CA GLY A 293 -10.00 6.44 -1.37
C GLY A 293 -10.83 6.01 -2.60
N ILE A 294 -10.78 4.74 -2.99
CA ILE A 294 -11.63 4.19 -4.06
C ILE A 294 -13.06 4.01 -3.56
N THR A 295 -13.26 3.65 -2.28
CA THR A 295 -14.60 3.53 -1.70
C THR A 295 -15.32 4.89 -1.73
N ALA A 296 -16.57 4.91 -2.20
CA ALA A 296 -17.37 6.13 -2.28
C ALA A 296 -17.53 6.78 -0.88
N PRO A 297 -17.49 8.12 -0.78
CA PRO A 297 -17.49 8.81 0.53
C PRO A 297 -18.70 8.48 1.44
N ASP A 298 -19.87 8.26 0.86
CA ASP A 298 -21.10 7.88 1.56
C ASP A 298 -21.06 6.46 2.15
N LEU A 299 -20.23 5.57 1.56
CA LEU A 299 -20.06 4.18 1.98
C LEU A 299 -18.85 3.99 2.89
N ALA A 300 -17.85 4.86 2.81
CA ALA A 300 -16.56 4.73 3.49
C ALA A 300 -16.68 4.52 5.02
N SER A 301 -17.59 5.27 5.67
CA SER A 301 -17.79 5.14 7.13
C SER A 301 -18.45 3.81 7.54
N VAL A 302 -19.29 3.23 6.66
CA VAL A 302 -19.98 1.95 6.86
C VAL A 302 -18.99 0.81 6.69
N ASP A 303 -18.20 0.85 5.61
CA ASP A 303 -17.15 -0.13 5.33
C ASP A 303 -16.12 -0.15 6.46
N ALA A 304 -15.68 1.02 6.93
CA ALA A 304 -14.77 1.13 8.06
C ALA A 304 -15.34 0.55 9.37
N ARG A 305 -16.66 0.66 9.61
CA ARG A 305 -17.29 -0.01 10.77
C ARG A 305 -17.26 -1.51 10.63
N ARG A 306 -17.65 -2.01 9.45
CA ARG A 306 -17.69 -3.43 9.14
C ARG A 306 -16.31 -4.06 9.36
N VAL A 307 -15.27 -3.52 8.72
CA VAL A 307 -13.93 -4.11 8.85
C VAL A 307 -13.35 -3.97 10.26
N ALA A 308 -13.66 -2.90 11.00
CA ALA A 308 -13.25 -2.78 12.39
C ALA A 308 -13.94 -3.84 13.29
N ALA A 309 -15.21 -4.16 13.01
CA ALA A 309 -15.97 -5.14 13.79
C ALA A 309 -15.52 -6.59 13.56
N MET A 310 -14.81 -6.86 12.46
CA MET A 310 -14.27 -8.20 12.16
C MET A 310 -13.05 -8.58 13.02
N GLY A 311 -12.49 -7.63 13.80
CA GLY A 311 -11.17 -7.81 14.42
C GLY A 311 -10.05 -7.73 13.37
N MET A 312 -8.86 -8.24 13.68
CA MET A 312 -7.76 -8.29 12.71
C MET A 312 -7.81 -9.62 11.95
N GLN A 313 -8.18 -9.55 10.67
CA GLN A 313 -8.25 -10.64 9.70
C GLN A 313 -7.38 -10.32 8.48
N GLN A 314 -6.18 -9.80 8.74
CA GLN A 314 -5.13 -9.56 7.75
C GLN A 314 -3.78 -9.97 8.33
N GLY A 315 -2.94 -10.60 7.51
CA GLY A 315 -1.59 -10.98 7.88
C GLY A 315 -0.62 -9.79 7.93
N PRO A 316 0.59 -9.98 8.49
CA PRO A 316 1.61 -8.93 8.56
C PRO A 316 1.95 -8.28 7.21
N LEU A 317 1.82 -9.03 6.10
CA LEU A 317 2.04 -8.53 4.75
C LEU A 317 1.07 -7.38 4.39
N THR A 318 -0.18 -7.44 4.86
CA THR A 318 -1.24 -6.53 4.41
C THR A 318 -1.87 -5.68 5.50
N VAL A 319 -1.59 -5.98 6.78
CA VAL A 319 -2.22 -5.29 7.94
C VAL A 319 -2.02 -3.77 7.95
N HIS A 320 -0.93 -3.27 7.37
CA HIS A 320 -0.70 -1.84 7.20
C HIS A 320 -1.80 -1.16 6.36
N GLY A 321 -2.36 -1.88 5.37
CA GLY A 321 -3.50 -1.45 4.56
C GLY A 321 -4.78 -1.28 5.38
N LEU A 322 -5.10 -2.23 6.27
CA LEU A 322 -6.21 -2.09 7.23
C LEU A 322 -6.01 -0.90 8.17
N VAL A 323 -4.81 -0.72 8.71
CA VAL A 323 -4.51 0.43 9.59
C VAL A 323 -4.71 1.74 8.82
N ARG A 324 -4.18 1.85 7.59
CA ARG A 324 -4.38 3.02 6.71
C ARG A 324 -5.87 3.28 6.44
N ALA A 325 -6.65 2.24 6.15
CA ALA A 325 -8.09 2.33 5.89
C ALA A 325 -8.88 2.83 7.12
N LEU A 326 -8.56 2.34 8.33
CA LEU A 326 -9.23 2.76 9.56
C LEU A 326 -8.86 4.19 9.94
N LEU A 327 -7.58 4.56 9.81
CA LEU A 327 -7.09 5.91 10.10
C LEU A 327 -7.69 6.95 9.14
N SER A 328 -7.84 6.63 7.85
CA SER A 328 -8.45 7.55 6.86
C SER A 328 -9.89 7.93 7.21
N GLN A 329 -10.60 7.08 7.97
CA GLN A 329 -11.96 7.32 8.44
C GLN A 329 -12.04 7.83 9.89
N GLY A 330 -10.91 8.30 10.44
CA GLY A 330 -10.83 8.83 11.80
C GLY A 330 -11.10 7.80 12.90
N ARG A 331 -11.03 6.49 12.58
CA ARG A 331 -11.27 5.41 13.55
C ARG A 331 -10.01 5.12 14.35
N ARG A 332 -9.77 5.96 15.35
CA ARG A 332 -8.88 5.65 16.48
C ARG A 332 -9.74 4.93 17.52
N HIS A 333 -9.35 3.74 18.00
CA HIS A 333 -10.10 3.06 19.05
C HIS A 333 -10.20 3.99 20.28
N ARG A 334 -11.37 4.59 20.51
CA ARG A 334 -11.65 5.30 21.77
C ARG A 334 -11.91 4.23 22.82
N ARG A 335 -10.96 4.01 23.74
CA ARG A 335 -11.27 3.35 25.01
C ARG A 335 -12.37 4.20 25.66
N GLY A 336 -13.57 3.64 25.80
CA GLY A 336 -14.62 4.27 26.61
C GLY A 336 -14.09 4.48 28.04
N PRO A 337 -14.57 5.49 28.77
CA PRO A 337 -14.19 5.68 30.16
C PRO A 337 -14.51 4.39 30.94
N PRO A 338 -13.69 4.01 31.93
CA PRO A 338 -13.96 2.82 32.74
C PRO A 338 -15.35 2.96 33.35
N ALA A 339 -16.16 1.91 33.22
CA ALA A 339 -17.47 1.84 33.85
C ALA A 339 -17.31 2.17 35.34
N ARG A 340 -17.78 3.36 35.75
CA ARG A 340 -17.85 3.71 37.16
C ARG A 340 -18.82 2.71 37.80
N ARG A 341 -18.28 1.70 38.48
CA ARG A 341 -19.05 0.94 39.48
C ARG A 341 -19.67 1.97 40.41
N GLN A 342 -20.99 2.10 40.33
CA GLN A 342 -21.79 2.88 41.25
C GLN A 342 -21.74 2.16 42.60
N LEU A 343 -20.71 2.47 43.40
CA LEU A 343 -20.72 2.20 44.83
C LEU A 343 -21.79 3.12 45.42
N ARG A 344 -23.01 2.58 45.57
CA ARG A 344 -24.03 3.14 46.46
C ARG A 344 -23.43 3.19 47.86
N ARG A 345 -23.07 4.38 48.32
CA ARG A 345 -23.00 4.69 49.75
C ARG A 345 -24.39 5.12 50.15
N ASP A 346 -25.17 4.18 50.66
CA ASP A 346 -26.32 4.51 51.50
C ASP A 346 -25.76 4.97 52.86
N PHE A 347 -25.85 6.27 53.12
CA PHE A 347 -25.81 6.83 54.46
C PHE A 347 -26.93 7.88 54.58
N ARG A 348 -28.04 7.40 55.16
CA ARG A 348 -29.05 8.03 56.02
C ARG A 348 -29.26 9.55 55.98
N ALA A 349 -30.53 9.93 55.84
CA ALA A 349 -31.28 10.56 56.92
C ALA A 349 -32.42 9.62 57.32
#